data_AF-A0A1H6Z554-F1
#
_entry.id   AF-A0A1H6Z554-F1
#
_cell.length_a   1.000
_cell.length_b   1.000
_cell.length_c   1.000
_cell.angle_alpha   90.00
_cell.angle_beta   90.00
_cell.angle_gamma   90.00
#
_symmetry.space_group_name_H-M   'P 1'
#
loop_
_entity.id
_entity.type
_entity.pdbx_description
1 polymer ?
#
loop_
_entity_poly.entity_id
_entity_poly.type
_entity_poly.pdbx_seq_one_letter_code
_entity_poly.pdbx_strand_id
1 'polypeptide(L)'
;MKEENKENEQQINVELSEEMAEGVYSNLAMIAHSNSEFILDFIRLMPGVPRAKVKARIIVTPEHAKRLVAALRDNIQKYEDQYGPIQNSQDNEPTFNFPISFGGPGGEA
;
A
#
# COMPACT_ATOMS: atom_id res chain seq x y z
N MET A 1 -26.85 -36.42 21.66
CA MET A 1 -25.53 -36.30 21.01
C MET A 1 -25.68 -35.17 19.99
N LYS A 2 -24.97 -34.05 20.17
CA LYS A 2 -25.02 -32.90 19.24
C LYS A 2 -23.84 -33.05 18.29
N GLU A 3 -24.12 -33.19 17.01
CA GLU A 3 -23.11 -33.25 15.96
C GLU A 3 -22.52 -31.84 15.76
N GLU A 4 -21.22 -31.72 15.96
CA GLU A 4 -20.43 -30.52 15.69
C GLU A 4 -20.26 -30.37 14.17
N ASN A 5 -20.89 -29.36 13.58
CA ASN A 5 -20.59 -28.92 12.22
C ASN A 5 -19.17 -28.33 12.20
N LYS A 6 -18.20 -29.10 11.69
CA LYS A 6 -16.90 -28.58 11.28
C LYS A 6 -17.12 -27.70 10.06
N GLU A 7 -17.12 -26.39 10.26
CA GLU A 7 -16.99 -25.41 9.19
C GLU A 7 -15.66 -25.69 8.48
N ASN A 8 -15.73 -26.30 7.30
CA ASN A 8 -14.61 -26.36 6.37
C ASN A 8 -14.34 -24.92 5.92
N GLU A 9 -13.42 -24.24 6.59
CA GLU A 9 -12.82 -23.01 6.11
C GLU A 9 -12.30 -23.27 4.70
N GLN A 10 -13.01 -22.75 3.69
CA GLN A 10 -12.58 -22.83 2.31
C GLN A 10 -11.27 -22.06 2.20
N GLN A 11 -10.16 -22.79 2.18
CA GLN A 11 -8.85 -22.22 1.90
C GLN A 11 -8.87 -21.70 0.47
N ILE A 12 -8.95 -20.38 0.35
CA ILE A 12 -8.83 -19.70 -0.94
C ILE A 12 -7.38 -19.89 -1.39
N ASN A 13 -7.16 -20.70 -2.43
CA ASN A 13 -5.85 -20.80 -3.05
C ASN A 13 -5.65 -19.56 -3.92
N VAL A 14 -4.69 -18.72 -3.54
CA VAL A 14 -4.34 -17.51 -4.29
C VAL A 14 -3.27 -17.89 -5.31
N GLU A 15 -3.62 -17.90 -6.60
CA GLU A 15 -2.68 -18.12 -7.68
C GLU A 15 -1.84 -16.86 -7.91
N LEU A 16 -0.51 -17.01 -7.94
CA LEU A 16 0.45 -15.95 -8.25
C LEU A 16 1.13 -16.30 -9.57
N SER A 17 0.85 -15.53 -10.62
CA SER A 17 1.55 -15.70 -11.89
C SER A 17 3.03 -15.33 -11.75
N GLU A 18 3.88 -15.94 -12.59
CA GLU A 18 5.32 -15.65 -12.61
C GLU A 18 5.61 -14.15 -12.79
N GLU A 19 4.86 -13.48 -13.67
CA GLU A 19 4.97 -12.03 -13.89
C GLU A 19 4.66 -11.22 -12.63
N MET A 20 3.61 -11.59 -11.87
CA MET A 20 3.27 -10.88 -10.64
C MET A 20 4.26 -11.19 -9.50
N ALA A 21 4.89 -12.36 -9.52
CA ALA A 21 5.89 -12.76 -8.54
C ALA A 21 7.17 -11.91 -8.62
N GLU A 22 7.50 -11.33 -9.78
CA GLU A 22 8.64 -10.40 -9.93
C GLU A 22 8.46 -9.13 -9.09
N GLY A 23 7.20 -8.72 -8.87
CA GLY A 23 6.86 -7.51 -8.14
C GLY A 23 7.22 -6.22 -8.89
N VAL A 24 6.80 -5.09 -8.32
CA VAL A 24 7.03 -3.76 -8.90
C VAL A 24 7.68 -2.85 -7.87
N TYR A 25 8.90 -2.39 -8.17
CA TYR A 25 9.61 -1.45 -7.31
C TYR A 25 8.96 -0.05 -7.33
N SER A 26 8.75 0.52 -6.14
CA SER A 26 8.37 1.90 -5.90
C SER A 26 9.08 2.44 -4.66
N ASN A 27 9.30 3.75 -4.63
CA ASN A 27 9.95 4.46 -3.51
C ASN A 27 9.12 5.65 -3.01
N LEU A 28 7.92 5.83 -3.55
CA LEU A 28 6.94 6.79 -3.10
C LEU A 28 5.55 6.14 -3.18
N ALA A 29 4.74 6.32 -2.14
CA ALA A 29 3.33 5.98 -2.16
C ALA A 29 2.51 7.26 -1.93
N MET A 30 1.46 7.42 -2.70
CA MET A 30 0.55 8.55 -2.59
C MET A 30 -0.85 8.02 -2.39
N ILE A 31 -1.55 8.59 -1.42
CA ILE A 31 -2.87 8.14 -1.02
C ILE A 31 -3.83 9.30 -1.24
N ALA A 32 -4.89 9.06 -2.00
CA ALA A 32 -6.04 9.95 -2.12
C ALA A 32 -7.30 9.16 -1.77
N HIS A 33 -8.36 9.85 -1.37
CA HIS A 33 -9.58 9.15 -0.98
C HIS A 33 -10.86 9.94 -1.24
N SER A 34 -11.97 9.23 -1.17
CA SER A 34 -13.33 9.74 -1.09
C SER A 34 -14.10 8.92 -0.06
N ASN A 35 -15.38 9.23 0.14
CA ASN A 35 -16.25 8.42 1.00
C ASN A 35 -16.41 6.97 0.50
N SER A 36 -16.17 6.71 -0.78
CA SER A 36 -16.40 5.40 -1.39
C SER A 36 -15.12 4.57 -1.52
N GLU A 37 -13.97 5.21 -1.71
CA GLU A 37 -12.73 4.54 -2.13
C GLU A 37 -11.48 5.26 -1.64
N PHE A 38 -10.43 4.47 -1.42
CA PHE A 38 -9.05 4.90 -1.27
C PHE A 38 -8.26 4.49 -2.52
N ILE A 39 -7.45 5.40 -3.04
CA ILE A 39 -6.58 5.20 -4.18
C ILE A 39 -5.14 5.26 -3.67
N LEU A 40 -4.40 4.15 -3.83
CA LEU A 40 -2.99 4.03 -3.50
C LEU A 40 -2.17 3.98 -4.78
N ASP A 41 -1.45 5.05 -5.07
CA ASP A 41 -0.52 5.14 -6.18
C ASP A 41 0.91 4.87 -5.72
N PHE A 42 1.50 3.80 -6.24
CA PHE A 42 2.91 3.48 -6.04
C PHE A 42 3.72 4.06 -7.19
N ILE A 43 4.62 4.99 -6.85
CA ILE A 43 5.34 5.84 -7.79
C ILE A 43 6.82 5.51 -7.72
N ARG A 44 7.47 5.48 -8.89
CA ARG A 44 8.93 5.40 -8.99
C ARG A 44 9.51 6.76 -9.38
N LEU A 45 10.32 7.30 -8.49
CA LEU A 45 11.16 8.48 -8.69
C LEU A 45 12.61 8.04 -8.92
N MET A 46 13.22 8.53 -10.00
CA MET A 46 14.62 8.28 -10.33
C MET A 46 15.38 9.60 -10.42
N PRO A 47 16.59 9.72 -9.83
CA PRO A 47 17.43 10.91 -10.00
C PRO A 47 17.67 11.23 -11.48
N GLY A 48 17.58 12.51 -11.84
CA GLY A 48 17.80 12.97 -13.22
C GLY A 48 16.64 12.68 -14.20
N VAL A 49 15.55 12.04 -13.75
CA VAL A 49 14.35 11.85 -14.58
C VAL A 49 13.30 12.88 -14.17
N PRO A 50 12.89 13.79 -15.07
CA PRO A 50 12.02 14.92 -14.72
C PRO A 50 10.55 14.54 -14.50
N ARG A 51 10.18 13.27 -14.75
CA ARG A 51 8.80 12.80 -14.61
C ARG A 51 8.75 11.53 -13.77
N ALA A 52 8.00 11.62 -12.69
CA ALA A 52 7.57 10.47 -11.91
C ALA A 52 6.69 9.55 -12.79
N LYS A 53 6.78 8.23 -12.58
CA LYS A 53 5.87 7.28 -13.21
C LYS A 53 5.12 6.51 -12.13
N VAL A 54 3.78 6.51 -12.23
CA VAL A 54 2.95 5.57 -11.46
C VAL A 54 3.25 4.17 -12.00
N LYS A 55 3.58 3.27 -11.09
CA LYS A 55 3.99 1.90 -11.37
C LYS A 55 2.90 0.89 -11.05
N ALA A 56 2.09 1.18 -10.03
CA ALA A 56 0.86 0.45 -9.72
C ALA A 56 -0.15 1.42 -9.10
N ARG A 57 -1.44 1.16 -9.33
CA ARG A 57 -2.56 1.80 -8.64
C ARG A 57 -3.44 0.72 -8.06
N ILE A 58 -3.69 0.80 -6.76
CA ILE A 58 -4.63 -0.08 -6.07
C ILE A 58 -5.78 0.77 -5.55
N ILE A 59 -7.00 0.38 -5.85
CA ILE A 59 -8.21 1.03 -5.35
C ILE A 59 -8.88 0.08 -4.37
N VAL A 60 -9.15 0.55 -3.16
CA VAL A 60 -9.74 -0.25 -2.09
C VAL A 60 -10.89 0.50 -1.44
N THR A 61 -11.85 -0.22 -0.85
CA THR A 61 -12.88 0.42 -0.02
C THR A 61 -12.28 0.90 1.31
N PRO A 62 -12.89 1.89 2.00
CA PRO A 62 -12.41 2.39 3.29
C PRO A 62 -12.21 1.30 4.35
N GLU A 63 -13.08 0.29 4.37
CA GLU A 63 -12.94 -0.85 5.29
C GLU A 63 -11.68 -1.67 5.02
N HIS A 64 -11.39 -1.97 3.76
CA HIS A 64 -10.19 -2.71 3.38
C HIS A 64 -8.91 -1.89 3.59
N ALA A 65 -8.96 -0.57 3.37
CA ALA A 65 -7.84 0.32 3.71
C ALA A 65 -7.49 0.23 5.21
N LYS A 66 -8.51 0.26 6.08
CA LYS A 66 -8.28 0.13 7.54
C LYS A 66 -7.67 -1.22 7.91
N ARG A 67 -8.15 -2.31 7.32
CA ARG A 67 -7.59 -3.66 7.53
C ARG A 67 -6.14 -3.75 7.03
N LEU A 68 -5.85 -3.16 5.87
CA LEU A 68 -4.50 -3.09 5.31
C LEU A 68 -3.53 -2.36 6.24
N VAL A 69 -3.92 -1.19 6.76
CA VAL A 69 -3.07 -0.40 7.68
C VAL A 69 -2.77 -1.17 8.97
N ALA A 70 -3.77 -1.86 9.53
CA ALA A 70 -3.57 -2.67 10.73
C ALA A 70 -2.57 -3.81 10.47
N ALA A 71 -2.80 -4.59 9.41
CA ALA A 71 -1.91 -5.70 9.03
C ALA A 71 -0.49 -5.20 8.71
N LEU A 72 -0.36 -4.08 8.00
CA LEU A 72 0.94 -3.52 7.65
C LEU A 72 1.70 -3.05 8.90
N ARG A 73 1.03 -2.37 9.83
CA ARG A 73 1.63 -1.93 11.10
C ARG A 73 2.14 -3.11 11.91
N ASP A 74 1.34 -4.17 12.04
CA ASP A 74 1.72 -5.36 12.79
C ASP A 74 2.95 -6.05 12.17
N ASN A 75 3.06 -6.08 10.84
CA ASN A 75 4.21 -6.66 10.16
C ASN A 75 5.46 -5.78 10.26
N ILE A 76 5.32 -4.45 10.21
CA ILE A 76 6.43 -3.52 10.46
C ILE A 76 6.96 -3.71 11.88
N GLN A 77 6.09 -3.77 12.89
CA GLN A 77 6.51 -3.99 14.27
C GLN A 77 7.29 -5.30 14.42
N LYS A 78 6.78 -6.40 13.85
CA LYS A 78 7.49 -7.70 13.87
C LYS A 78 8.86 -7.63 13.19
N TYR A 79 8.96 -6.89 12.10
CA TYR A 79 10.23 -6.67 11.42
C TYR A 79 11.19 -5.89 12.33
N GLU A 80 10.75 -4.80 12.94
CA GLU A 80 11.59 -3.98 13.81
C GLU A 80 12.02 -4.71 15.09
N ASP A 81 11.16 -5.55 15.66
CA ASP A 81 11.49 -6.40 16.80
C ASP A 81 12.62 -7.39 16.46
N GLN A 82 12.69 -7.83 15.19
CA GLN A 82 13.67 -8.81 14.73
C GLN A 82 14.97 -8.18 14.20
N TYR A 83 14.88 -7.08 13.46
CA TYR A 83 16.00 -6.48 12.73
C TYR A 83 16.45 -5.13 13.29
N GLY A 84 15.75 -4.61 14.30
CA GLY A 84 15.95 -3.27 14.84
C GLY A 84 15.06 -2.23 14.15
N PRO A 85 14.97 -1.02 14.74
CA PRO A 85 14.08 0.03 14.27
C PRO A 85 14.43 0.48 12.84
N ILE A 86 13.39 0.70 12.03
CA ILE A 86 13.52 1.37 10.73
C ILE A 86 13.91 2.82 11.01
N GLN A 87 15.04 3.25 10.45
CA GLN A 87 15.48 4.62 10.63
C GLN A 87 14.52 5.56 9.89
N ASN A 88 13.81 6.39 10.66
CA ASN A 88 12.99 7.45 10.10
C ASN A 88 13.92 8.48 9.44
N SER A 89 14.01 8.47 8.12
CA SER A 89 14.66 9.52 7.35
C SER A 89 13.86 10.84 7.34
N GLN A 90 12.85 11.01 8.21
CA GLN A 90 12.09 12.26 8.34
C GLN A 90 12.91 13.46 8.83
N ASP A 91 14.11 13.25 9.40
CA ASP A 91 15.01 14.36 9.73
C ASP A 91 15.78 14.91 8.51
N ASN A 92 15.77 14.23 7.36
CA ASN A 92 16.51 14.63 6.15
C ASN A 92 15.81 14.34 4.80
N GLU A 93 14.59 13.81 4.79
CA GLU A 93 13.80 13.73 3.56
C GLU A 93 13.27 15.13 3.25
N PRO A 94 13.45 15.63 2.01
CA PRO A 94 12.75 16.83 1.60
C PRO A 94 11.27 16.56 1.82
N THR A 95 10.60 17.36 2.66
CA THR A 95 9.16 17.49 2.58
C THR A 95 8.88 17.86 1.12
N PHE A 96 8.54 16.88 0.30
CA PHE A 96 8.28 17.04 -1.12
C PHE A 96 6.93 17.73 -1.24
N ASN A 97 6.93 19.02 -0.92
CA ASN A 97 5.82 19.94 -1.08
C ASN A 97 5.74 20.31 -2.57
N PHE A 98 5.63 19.30 -3.44
CA PHE A 98 5.28 19.52 -4.82
C PHE A 98 3.80 19.94 -4.84
N PRO A 99 3.45 21.11 -5.40
CA PRO A 99 2.07 21.38 -5.78
C PRO A 99 1.76 20.44 -6.96
N ILE A 100 1.43 19.19 -6.67
CA ILE A 100 0.96 18.26 -7.69
C ILE A 100 -0.47 18.69 -8.02
N SER A 101 -0.64 19.34 -9.17
CA SER A 101 -1.96 19.59 -9.72
C SER A 101 -2.51 18.27 -10.27
N PHE A 102 -3.29 17.55 -9.47
CA PHE A 102 -3.97 16.33 -9.91
C PHE A 102 -5.13 16.69 -10.85
N GLY A 103 -4.96 16.41 -12.14
CA GLY A 103 -5.98 16.61 -13.17
C GLY A 103 -7.08 15.55 -13.15
N GLY A 104 -7.66 15.27 -11.99
CA GLY A 104 -8.79 14.34 -11.80
C GLY A 104 -9.96 15.03 -11.08
N PRO A 105 -11.21 14.61 -11.31
CA PRO A 105 -12.37 15.28 -10.71
C PRO A 105 -12.44 15.01 -9.21
N GLY A 106 -12.03 15.99 -8.40
CA GLY A 106 -12.63 16.28 -7.08
C GLY A 106 -12.31 15.35 -5.90
N GLY A 107 -11.19 14.61 -5.89
CA GLY A 107 -10.75 13.90 -4.68
C GLY A 107 -9.93 14.82 -3.76
N GLU A 108 -10.31 14.90 -2.49
CA GLU A 108 -9.53 15.60 -1.46
C GLU A 108 -8.27 14.78 -1.10
N ALA A 109 -7.20 15.49 -0.73
CA ALA A 109 -5.89 14.93 -0.37
C ALA A 109 -5.83 14.56 1.11
#